data_AF-A0A929HDQ9-F1
#
_entry.id   AF-A0A929HDQ9-F1
#
_cell.length_a   1.000
_cell.length_b   1.000
_cell.length_c   1.000
_cell.angle_alpha   90.00
_cell.angle_beta   90.00
_cell.angle_gamma   90.00
#
_symmetry.space_group_name_H-M   'P 1'
#
loop_
_entity.id
_entity.type
_entity.pdbx_description
1 polymer ?
#
loop_
_entity_poly.entity_id
_entity_poly.type
_entity_poly.pdbx_seq_one_letter_code
_entity_poly.pdbx_strand_id
1 'polypeptide(L)'
;GMADLPFSYLLRKLILVSPFVLFIGIFNPFFDQNILLQIGTLRISGGWISLVSILLRFMLTVGAALLLIATTGLPAICMALEKLGAPRIFALQLLMLYRYIFVLIEEAIRMLRAYTLRSFSAKKIRYHVFKQMLGNLLLRTIDRAQRIHLAMLSRAFTGDIKIARQYNFGTNEVFHLAGCAALFTFIRFIDISKFLGKLIMETGI
;
A
#
# COMPACT_ATOMS: atom_id res chain seq x y z
N GLY A 1 1.56 21.82 3.04
CA GLY A 1 0.76 22.26 4.20
C GLY A 1 0.77 21.23 5.31
N MET A 2 0.21 20.03 5.09
CA MET A 2 0.39 18.88 5.98
C MET A 2 0.78 17.68 5.12
N ALA A 3 2.00 17.17 5.36
CA ALA A 3 2.80 16.31 4.49
C ALA A 3 3.20 16.98 3.16
N ASP A 4 4.44 17.44 3.06
CA ASP A 4 5.09 17.93 1.82
C ASP A 4 5.36 16.78 0.83
N LEU A 5 4.36 15.92 0.64
CA LEU A 5 4.37 14.90 -0.39
C LEU A 5 3.90 15.56 -1.69
N PRO A 6 4.71 15.54 -2.76
CA PRO A 6 4.31 16.11 -4.03
C PRO A 6 3.03 15.40 -4.48
N PHE A 7 1.93 16.15 -4.60
CA PHE A 7 0.62 15.63 -5.01
C PHE A 7 0.69 14.83 -6.32
N SER A 8 1.61 15.22 -7.21
CA SER A 8 1.95 14.51 -8.44
C SER A 8 2.46 13.08 -8.23
N TYR A 9 3.15 12.78 -7.12
CA TYR A 9 3.62 11.44 -6.79
C TYR A 9 2.47 10.51 -6.39
N LEU A 10 1.55 11.01 -5.56
CA LEU A 10 0.33 10.28 -5.19
C LEU A 10 -0.53 10.00 -6.42
N LEU A 11 -0.76 11.01 -7.25
CA LEU A 11 -1.58 10.88 -8.45
C LEU A 11 -0.97 9.88 -9.47
N ARG A 12 0.35 9.92 -9.68
CA ARG A 12 1.03 8.99 -10.59
C ARG A 12 0.93 7.53 -10.13
N LYS A 13 1.00 7.28 -8.82
CA LYS A 13 0.78 5.93 -8.26
C LYS A 13 -0.68 5.51 -8.38
N LEU A 14 -1.62 6.44 -8.17
CA LEU A 14 -3.05 6.17 -8.25
C LEU A 14 -3.47 5.84 -9.69
N ILE A 15 -2.94 6.55 -10.67
CA ILE A 15 -3.14 6.28 -12.11
C ILE A 15 -2.58 4.90 -12.51
N LEU A 16 -1.51 4.43 -11.87
CA LEU A 16 -0.96 3.09 -12.16
C LEU A 16 -1.91 1.97 -11.72
N VAL A 17 -2.68 2.18 -10.65
CA VAL A 17 -3.60 1.18 -10.08
C VAL A 17 -5.05 1.38 -10.57
N SER A 18 -5.38 2.57 -11.08
CA SER A 18 -6.71 2.91 -11.63
C SER A 18 -7.23 1.99 -12.73
N PRO A 19 -6.45 1.42 -13.68
CA PRO A 19 -7.02 0.58 -14.72
C PRO A 19 -7.68 -0.69 -14.17
N PHE A 20 -7.17 -1.25 -13.06
CA PHE A 20 -7.79 -2.41 -12.41
C PHE A 20 -9.16 -2.09 -11.82
N VAL A 21 -9.29 -0.92 -11.19
CA VAL A 21 -10.56 -0.48 -10.58
C VAL A 21 -11.54 0.01 -11.62
N LEU A 22 -11.07 0.67 -12.68
CA LEU A 22 -11.89 0.99 -13.84
C LEU A 22 -12.43 -0.29 -14.49
N PHE A 23 -11.59 -1.32 -14.64
CA PHE A 23 -12.02 -2.60 -15.19
C PHE A 23 -13.12 -3.23 -14.34
N ILE A 24 -12.94 -3.37 -13.02
CA ILE A 24 -13.98 -3.88 -12.11
C ILE A 24 -15.21 -2.98 -12.09
N GLY A 25 -15.00 -1.66 -12.07
CA GLY A 25 -16.05 -0.66 -12.00
C GLY A 25 -16.92 -0.61 -13.25
N ILE A 26 -16.38 -0.93 -14.43
CA ILE A 26 -17.14 -0.93 -15.70
C ILE A 26 -18.13 -2.10 -15.77
N PHE A 27 -17.85 -3.22 -15.09
CA PHE A 27 -18.79 -4.33 -15.00
C PHE A 27 -19.98 -4.00 -14.08
N ASN A 28 -19.81 -3.07 -13.14
CA ASN A 28 -20.82 -2.77 -12.14
C ASN A 28 -22.12 -2.17 -12.76
N PRO A 29 -22.07 -1.20 -13.70
CA PRO A 29 -23.24 -0.80 -14.50
C PRO A 29 -23.83 -1.90 -15.40
N PHE A 30 -23.06 -2.94 -15.70
CA PHE A 30 -23.51 -4.05 -16.56
C PHE A 30 -24.29 -5.10 -15.77
N PHE A 31 -23.92 -5.34 -14.51
CA PHE A 31 -24.58 -6.30 -13.62
C PHE A 31 -25.77 -5.72 -12.83
N ASP A 32 -25.74 -4.43 -12.48
CA ASP A 32 -26.78 -3.80 -11.66
C ASP A 32 -27.54 -2.72 -12.45
N GLN A 33 -28.66 -3.13 -13.04
CA GLN A 33 -29.54 -2.26 -13.87
C GLN A 33 -30.68 -1.62 -13.08
N ASN A 34 -30.66 -1.73 -11.75
CA ASN A 34 -31.67 -1.10 -10.91
C ASN A 34 -31.58 0.43 -11.08
N ILE A 35 -32.68 1.05 -11.52
CA ILE A 35 -32.77 2.49 -11.73
C ILE A 35 -33.04 3.12 -10.37
N LEU A 36 -32.02 3.69 -9.74
CA LEU A 36 -32.15 4.37 -8.46
C LEU A 36 -32.40 5.90 -8.59
N LEU A 37 -32.15 6.49 -9.76
CA LEU A 37 -32.33 7.94 -10.00
C LEU A 37 -33.03 8.23 -11.32
N GLN A 38 -34.12 9.00 -11.23
CA GLN A 38 -34.79 9.62 -12.37
C GLN A 38 -34.68 11.14 -12.21
N ILE A 39 -33.77 11.77 -12.96
CA ILE A 39 -33.67 13.24 -13.05
C ILE A 39 -34.27 13.60 -14.42
N GLY A 40 -35.55 13.98 -14.42
CA GLY A 40 -36.29 14.34 -15.64
C GLY A 40 -36.21 13.27 -16.72
N THR A 41 -35.59 13.57 -17.87
CA THR A 41 -35.47 12.67 -19.04
C THR A 41 -34.20 11.80 -19.05
N LEU A 42 -33.26 12.00 -18.11
CA LEU A 42 -32.03 11.20 -18.01
C LEU A 42 -32.18 10.16 -16.89
N ARG A 43 -32.38 8.90 -17.29
CA ARG A 43 -32.43 7.75 -16.39
C ARG A 43 -30.99 7.37 -16.01
N ILE A 44 -30.53 7.77 -14.83
CA ILE A 44 -29.20 7.39 -14.34
C ILE A 44 -29.35 6.03 -13.64
N SER A 45 -28.87 4.97 -14.30
CA SER A 45 -28.80 3.63 -13.69
C SER A 45 -27.99 3.68 -12.39
N GLY A 46 -28.42 2.95 -11.35
CA GLY A 46 -27.70 2.80 -10.10
C GLY A 46 -26.24 2.35 -10.27
N GLY A 47 -25.97 1.67 -11.39
CA GLY A 47 -24.63 1.33 -11.86
C GLY A 47 -23.63 2.49 -11.92
N TRP A 48 -24.05 3.67 -12.40
CA TRP A 48 -23.15 4.84 -12.53
C TRP A 48 -22.80 5.46 -11.17
N ILE A 49 -23.76 5.52 -10.26
CA ILE A 49 -23.57 6.02 -8.88
C ILE A 49 -22.64 5.07 -8.13
N SER A 50 -22.86 3.76 -8.29
CA SER A 50 -22.03 2.73 -7.68
C SER A 50 -20.61 2.75 -8.24
N LEU A 51 -20.43 3.00 -9.54
CA LEU A 51 -19.10 3.21 -10.16
C LEU A 51 -18.37 4.42 -9.54
N VAL A 52 -19.04 5.57 -9.40
CA VAL A 52 -18.44 6.76 -8.76
C VAL A 52 -18.07 6.51 -7.30
N SER A 53 -18.94 5.82 -6.55
CA SER A 53 -18.68 5.42 -5.16
C SER A 53 -17.45 4.51 -5.05
N ILE A 54 -17.31 3.52 -5.94
CA ILE A 54 -16.14 2.63 -6.01
C ILE A 54 -14.86 3.43 -6.30
N LEU A 55 -14.91 4.35 -7.27
CA LEU A 55 -13.76 5.20 -7.60
C LEU A 55 -13.34 6.09 -6.43
N LEU A 56 -14.30 6.73 -5.76
CA LEU A 56 -14.03 7.56 -4.58
C LEU A 56 -13.46 6.72 -3.42
N ARG A 57 -14.08 5.58 -3.11
CA ARG A 57 -13.60 4.67 -2.06
C ARG A 57 -12.19 4.19 -2.36
N PHE A 58 -11.91 3.85 -3.60
CA PHE A 58 -10.57 3.46 -4.04
C PHE A 58 -9.56 4.60 -3.87
N MET A 59 -9.88 5.81 -4.34
CA MET A 59 -9.00 6.96 -4.20
C MET A 59 -8.67 7.26 -2.74
N LEU A 60 -9.68 7.24 -1.87
CA LEU A 60 -9.51 7.49 -0.44
C LEU A 60 -8.71 6.39 0.26
N THR A 61 -9.02 5.12 0.00
CA THR A 61 -8.36 3.98 0.66
C THR A 61 -6.89 3.85 0.23
N VAL A 62 -6.61 3.90 -1.08
CA VAL A 62 -5.23 3.83 -1.59
C VAL A 62 -4.46 5.09 -1.26
N GLY A 63 -5.08 6.26 -1.35
CA GLY A 63 -4.47 7.53 -0.93
C GLY A 63 -4.04 7.50 0.54
N ALA A 64 -4.92 7.06 1.43
CA ALA A 64 -4.61 6.91 2.85
C ALA A 64 -3.47 5.90 3.10
N ALA A 65 -3.49 4.74 2.44
CA ALA A 65 -2.43 3.74 2.57
C ALA A 65 -1.07 4.26 2.07
N LEU A 66 -1.04 4.98 0.95
CA LEU A 66 0.18 5.58 0.41
C LEU A 66 0.72 6.68 1.33
N LEU A 67 -0.15 7.54 1.86
CA LEU A 67 0.22 8.55 2.84
C LEU A 67 0.83 7.91 4.09
N LEU A 68 0.21 6.85 4.62
CA LEU A 68 0.71 6.13 5.80
C LEU A 68 2.13 5.58 5.56
N ILE A 69 2.34 4.89 4.44
CA ILE A 69 3.66 4.32 4.10
C ILE A 69 4.69 5.44 3.93
N ALA A 70 4.31 6.55 3.30
CA ALA A 70 5.21 7.66 3.03
C ALA A 70 5.63 8.44 4.28
N THR A 71 4.73 8.63 5.25
CA THR A 71 5.03 9.39 6.47
C THR A 71 5.63 8.55 7.59
N THR A 72 5.23 7.27 7.70
CA THR A 72 5.60 6.42 8.84
C THR A 72 6.80 5.53 8.52
N GLY A 73 6.93 5.08 7.27
CA GLY A 73 7.97 4.14 6.85
C GLY A 73 7.71 2.69 7.33
N LEU A 74 8.25 1.71 6.59
CA LEU A 74 7.95 0.31 6.85
C LEU A 74 8.40 -0.22 8.25
N PRO A 75 9.57 0.17 8.80
CA PRO A 75 9.99 -0.31 10.12
C PRO A 75 9.01 0.07 11.24
N ALA A 76 8.44 1.27 11.19
CA ALA A 76 7.47 1.71 12.18
C ALA A 76 6.11 1.02 11.99
N ILE A 77 5.71 0.70 10.75
CA ILE A 77 4.54 -0.14 10.47
C ILE A 77 4.71 -1.54 11.06
N CYS A 78 5.89 -2.16 10.91
CA CYS A 78 6.16 -3.49 11.50
C CYS A 78 6.06 -3.46 13.03
N MET A 79 6.58 -2.42 13.67
CA MET A 79 6.45 -2.22 15.12
C MET A 79 4.99 -2.00 15.54
N ALA A 80 4.23 -1.22 14.76
CA ALA A 80 2.81 -1.01 15.03
C ALA A 80 2.03 -2.32 14.93
N LEU A 81 2.31 -3.17 13.93
CA LEU A 81 1.72 -4.51 13.81
C LEU A 81 1.99 -5.38 15.03
N GLU A 82 3.22 -5.36 15.56
CA GLU A 82 3.56 -6.09 16.79
C GLU A 82 2.73 -5.58 17.98
N LYS A 83 2.63 -4.25 18.15
CA LYS A 83 1.82 -3.63 19.21
C LYS A 83 0.32 -3.89 19.08
N LEU A 84 -0.17 -4.09 17.85
CA LEU A 84 -1.57 -4.45 17.56
C LEU A 84 -1.88 -5.93 17.80
N GLY A 85 -0.91 -6.73 18.26
CA GLY A 85 -1.11 -8.14 18.61
C GLY A 85 -0.71 -9.13 17.52
N ALA A 86 -0.05 -8.68 16.43
CA ALA A 86 0.50 -9.61 15.45
C ALA A 86 1.64 -10.45 16.08
N PRO A 87 1.77 -11.75 15.73
CA PRO A 87 2.86 -12.57 16.24
C PRO A 87 4.22 -11.98 15.86
N ARG A 88 5.10 -11.82 16.85
CA ARG A 88 6.42 -11.18 16.72
C ARG A 88 7.27 -11.74 15.58
N ILE A 89 7.16 -13.03 15.32
CA ILE A 89 7.87 -13.74 14.25
C ILE A 89 7.56 -13.13 12.87
N PHE A 90 6.30 -12.75 12.61
CA PHE A 90 5.93 -12.14 11.34
C PHE A 90 6.47 -10.72 11.20
N ALA A 91 6.40 -9.91 12.26
CA ALA A 91 6.95 -8.56 12.27
C ALA A 91 8.47 -8.57 12.06
N LEU A 92 9.17 -9.48 12.74
CA LEU A 92 10.60 -9.73 12.58
C LEU A 92 10.94 -10.15 11.15
N GLN A 93 10.23 -11.12 10.60
CA GLN A 93 10.48 -11.62 9.24
C GLN A 93 10.26 -10.53 8.20
N LEU A 94 9.21 -9.73 8.35
CA LEU A 94 8.91 -8.59 7.45
C LEU A 94 9.98 -7.50 7.54
N LEU A 95 10.45 -7.17 8.76
CA LEU A 95 11.52 -6.20 8.96
C LEU A 95 12.82 -6.66 8.29
N MET A 96 13.18 -7.92 8.45
CA MET A 96 14.35 -8.53 7.82
C MET A 96 14.20 -8.54 6.30
N LEU A 97 13.05 -8.97 5.77
CA LEU A 97 12.75 -8.93 4.34
C LEU A 97 12.98 -7.53 3.76
N TYR A 98 12.45 -6.49 4.41
CA TYR A 98 12.62 -5.11 3.96
C TYR A 98 14.06 -4.62 4.04
N ARG A 99 14.81 -4.99 5.08
CA ARG A 99 16.23 -4.63 5.16
C ARG A 99 17.02 -5.31 4.04
N TYR A 100 16.72 -6.57 3.73
CA TYR A 100 17.49 -7.35 2.77
C TYR A 100 17.08 -7.17 1.32
N ILE A 101 15.84 -6.77 1.01
CA ILE A 101 15.43 -6.59 -0.38
C ILE A 101 16.32 -5.54 -1.08
N PHE A 102 16.72 -4.47 -0.40
CA PHE A 102 17.63 -3.46 -0.96
C PHE A 102 19.02 -4.04 -1.24
N VAL A 103 19.54 -4.82 -0.31
CA VAL A 103 20.83 -5.50 -0.45
C VAL A 103 20.80 -6.50 -1.62
N LEU A 104 19.70 -7.25 -1.76
CA LEU A 104 19.52 -8.19 -2.87
C LEU A 104 19.38 -7.48 -4.21
N ILE A 105 18.69 -6.33 -4.24
CA ILE A 105 18.59 -5.48 -5.42
C ILE A 105 19.97 -4.96 -5.83
N GLU A 106 20.78 -4.48 -4.89
CA GLU A 106 22.15 -4.03 -5.16
C GLU A 106 23.02 -5.14 -5.74
N GLU A 107 22.91 -6.35 -5.18
CA GLU A 107 23.63 -7.53 -5.66
C GLU A 107 23.17 -7.92 -7.07
N ALA A 108 21.87 -7.90 -7.33
CA ALA A 108 21.29 -8.15 -8.65
C ALA A 108 21.76 -7.12 -9.68
N ILE A 109 21.78 -5.84 -9.32
CA ILE A 109 22.28 -4.75 -10.17
C ILE A 109 23.78 -4.95 -10.43
N ARG A 110 24.57 -5.35 -9.43
CA ARG A 110 26.01 -5.63 -9.59
C ARG A 110 26.25 -6.76 -10.59
N MET A 111 25.50 -7.85 -10.47
CA MET A 111 25.57 -8.96 -11.44
C MET A 111 25.15 -8.51 -12.84
N LEU A 112 24.09 -7.71 -12.95
CA LEU A 112 23.64 -7.17 -14.23
C LEU A 112 24.70 -6.29 -14.88
N ARG A 113 25.33 -5.39 -14.12
CA ARG A 113 26.42 -4.54 -14.60
C ARG A 113 27.62 -5.36 -15.09
N ALA A 114 28.01 -6.40 -14.34
CA ALA A 114 29.08 -7.30 -14.76
C ALA A 114 28.73 -8.05 -16.06
N TYR A 115 27.47 -8.46 -16.22
CA TYR A 115 26.99 -9.06 -17.46
C TYR A 115 27.05 -8.07 -18.64
N THR A 116 26.56 -6.84 -18.46
CA THR A 116 26.57 -5.84 -19.54
C THR A 116 27.97 -5.46 -19.99
N LEU A 117 28.95 -5.44 -19.08
CA LEU A 117 30.36 -5.18 -19.44
C LEU A 117 31.01 -6.31 -20.24
N ARG A 118 30.60 -7.57 -19.99
CA ARG A 118 31.10 -8.74 -20.71
C ARG A 118 30.39 -8.97 -22.04
N SER A 119 29.18 -8.43 -22.19
CA SER A 119 28.33 -8.64 -23.35
C SER A 119 28.17 -7.35 -24.13
N PHE A 120 29.16 -7.05 -24.98
CA PHE A 120 29.33 -5.80 -25.74
C PHE A 120 28.12 -5.35 -26.58
N SER A 121 27.09 -6.20 -26.81
CA SER A 121 25.99 -5.91 -27.74
C SER A 121 24.60 -6.48 -27.37
N ALA A 122 24.42 -7.07 -26.17
CA ALA A 122 23.13 -7.68 -25.84
C ALA A 122 22.17 -6.66 -25.20
N LYS A 123 21.25 -6.11 -26.01
CA LYS A 123 20.15 -5.22 -25.56
C LYS A 123 19.20 -5.90 -24.55
N LYS A 124 19.20 -7.24 -24.48
CA LYS A 124 18.40 -8.07 -23.57
C LYS A 124 19.25 -9.19 -22.96
N ILE A 125 18.96 -9.54 -21.71
CA ILE A 125 19.62 -10.68 -21.04
C ILE A 125 19.13 -11.98 -21.69
N ARG A 126 20.06 -12.83 -22.13
CA ARG A 126 19.71 -14.17 -22.64
C ARG A 126 19.13 -15.01 -21.50
N TYR A 127 18.04 -15.74 -21.77
CA TYR A 127 17.35 -16.56 -20.76
C TYR A 127 18.27 -17.53 -20.01
N HIS A 128 19.21 -18.15 -20.72
CA HIS A 128 20.20 -19.04 -20.11
C HIS A 128 21.06 -18.33 -19.04
N VAL A 129 21.50 -17.12 -19.33
CA VAL A 129 22.31 -16.32 -18.39
C VAL A 129 21.45 -15.82 -17.23
N PHE A 130 20.21 -15.41 -17.50
CA PHE A 130 19.28 -15.01 -16.44
C PHE A 130 19.08 -16.12 -15.41
N LYS A 131 18.87 -17.36 -15.84
CA LYS A 131 18.74 -18.51 -14.94
C LYS A 131 19.99 -18.74 -14.09
N GLN A 132 21.18 -18.63 -14.68
CA GLN A 132 22.44 -18.74 -13.94
C GLN A 132 22.60 -17.62 -12.91
N MET A 133 22.27 -16.38 -13.27
CA MET A 133 22.31 -15.23 -12.36
C MET A 133 21.34 -15.41 -11.20
N LEU A 134 20.13 -15.91 -11.48
CA LEU A 134 19.12 -16.19 -10.46
C LEU A 134 19.59 -17.28 -9.50
N GLY A 135 20.17 -18.37 -10.01
CA GLY A 135 20.73 -19.44 -9.19
C GLY A 135 21.88 -18.95 -8.31
N ASN A 136 22.80 -18.17 -8.87
CA ASN A 136 23.90 -17.57 -8.10
C ASN A 136 23.39 -16.55 -7.05
N LEU A 137 22.36 -15.75 -7.37
CA LEU A 137 21.72 -14.86 -6.41
C LEU A 137 21.11 -15.64 -5.24
N LEU A 138 20.42 -16.74 -5.54
CA LEU A 138 19.80 -17.59 -4.52
C LEU A 138 20.85 -18.18 -3.57
N LEU A 139 21.92 -18.79 -4.11
CA LEU A 139 23.01 -19.34 -3.30
C LEU A 139 23.65 -18.28 -2.41
N ARG A 140 23.97 -17.10 -2.98
CA ARG A 140 24.52 -15.97 -2.21
C ARG A 140 23.57 -15.49 -1.12
N THR A 141 22.26 -15.53 -1.36
CA THR A 141 21.25 -15.12 -0.40
C THR A 141 21.15 -16.11 0.76
N ILE A 142 21.23 -17.41 0.48
CA ILE A 142 21.24 -18.48 1.51
C ILE A 142 22.49 -18.36 2.38
N ASP A 143 23.68 -18.26 1.76
CA ASP A 143 24.93 -18.11 2.50
C ASP A 143 24.93 -16.84 3.36
N ARG A 144 24.37 -15.75 2.82
CA ARG A 144 24.22 -14.48 3.55
C ARG A 144 23.25 -14.63 4.72
N ALA A 145 22.10 -15.30 4.53
CA ALA A 145 21.13 -15.54 5.58
C ALA A 145 21.76 -16.34 6.74
N GLN A 146 22.53 -17.39 6.43
CA GLN A 146 23.26 -18.17 7.43
C GLN A 146 24.29 -17.31 8.19
N ARG A 147 25.15 -16.56 7.48
CA ARG A 147 26.13 -15.67 8.13
C ARG A 147 25.47 -14.64 9.04
N ILE A 148 24.35 -14.07 8.61
CA ILE A 148 23.61 -13.09 9.40
C ILE A 148 22.97 -13.74 10.62
N HIS A 149 22.37 -14.92 10.46
CA HIS A 149 21.79 -15.65 11.57
C HIS A 149 22.83 -15.98 12.63
N LEU A 150 24.01 -16.48 12.22
CA LEU A 150 25.13 -16.73 13.12
C LEU A 150 25.62 -15.44 13.80
N ALA A 151 25.70 -14.33 13.07
CA ALA A 151 26.07 -13.02 13.63
C ALA A 151 25.01 -12.45 14.59
N MET A 152 23.73 -12.80 14.41
CA MET A 152 22.68 -12.47 15.36
C MET A 152 22.84 -13.31 16.64
N LEU A 153 23.03 -14.62 16.50
CA LEU A 153 23.26 -15.51 17.64
C LEU A 153 24.49 -15.10 18.45
N SER A 154 25.59 -14.68 17.81
CA SER A 154 26.78 -14.20 18.52
C SER A 154 26.56 -12.89 19.30
N ARG A 155 25.52 -12.13 18.96
CA ARG A 155 25.07 -10.93 19.70
C ARG A 155 23.97 -11.24 20.72
N ALA A 156 23.83 -12.51 21.12
CA ALA A 156 22.80 -13.00 22.04
C ALA A 156 21.37 -12.69 21.55
N PHE A 157 21.11 -12.89 20.26
CA PHE A 157 19.77 -12.70 19.71
C PHE A 157 18.77 -13.70 20.29
N THR A 158 17.78 -13.19 21.02
CA THR A 158 16.72 -13.97 21.70
C THR A 158 15.43 -14.10 20.89
N GLY A 159 15.44 -13.73 19.60
CA GLY A 159 14.24 -13.68 18.76
C GLY A 159 13.55 -12.33 18.71
N ASP A 160 14.12 -11.30 19.34
CA ASP A 160 13.57 -9.95 19.41
C ASP A 160 14.55 -8.91 18.84
N ILE A 161 14.09 -8.09 17.89
CA ILE A 161 14.83 -6.94 17.39
C ILE A 161 14.26 -5.69 18.04
N LYS A 162 14.97 -5.19 19.05
CA LYS A 162 14.66 -3.90 19.68
C LYS A 162 14.96 -2.77 18.70
N ILE A 163 13.93 -2.21 18.08
CA ILE A 163 14.04 -1.00 17.26
C ILE A 163 14.17 0.19 18.23
N ALA A 164 15.25 0.97 18.09
CA ALA A 164 15.59 2.08 19.01
C ALA A 164 14.60 3.26 19.00
N ARG A 165 13.58 3.26 18.13
CA ARG A 165 12.64 4.37 18.01
C ARG A 165 11.47 4.19 18.97
N GLN A 166 11.54 4.86 20.11
CA GLN A 166 10.41 4.98 21.03
C GLN A 166 9.42 6.02 20.47
N TYR A 167 8.17 5.60 20.29
CA TYR A 167 7.08 6.50 19.91
C TYR A 167 6.47 7.04 21.20
N ASN A 168 6.67 8.33 21.47
CA ASN A 168 6.06 8.99 22.62
C ASN A 168 4.68 9.51 22.20
N PHE A 169 3.65 9.13 22.94
CA PHE A 169 2.30 9.65 22.72
C PHE A 169 2.25 11.07 23.28
N GLY A 170 2.28 12.07 22.41
CA GLY A 170 2.18 13.47 22.79
C GLY A 170 0.73 13.97 22.80
N THR A 171 0.55 15.21 23.25
CA THR A 171 -0.74 15.89 23.24
C THR A 171 -1.26 16.14 21.83
N ASN A 172 -0.37 16.34 20.85
CA ASN A 172 -0.74 16.57 19.46
C ASN A 172 -1.40 15.32 18.84
N GLU A 173 -0.91 14.12 19.16
CA GLU A 173 -1.49 12.86 18.73
C GLU A 173 -2.89 12.67 19.30
N VAL A 174 -3.13 13.08 20.55
CA VAL A 174 -4.46 13.04 21.18
C VAL A 174 -5.43 13.98 20.49
N PHE A 175 -5.02 15.22 20.18
CA PHE A 175 -5.85 16.17 19.43
C PHE A 175 -6.17 15.66 18.02
N HIS A 176 -5.20 15.08 17.32
CA HIS A 176 -5.43 14.47 16.02
C HIS A 176 -6.39 13.28 16.09
N LEU A 177 -6.23 12.41 17.09
CA LEU A 177 -7.10 11.25 17.26
C LEU A 177 -8.54 11.66 17.62
N ALA A 178 -8.69 12.66 18.50
CA ALA A 178 -9.98 13.22 18.87
C ALA A 178 -10.66 13.90 17.67
N GLY A 179 -9.91 14.68 16.88
CA GLY A 179 -10.43 15.32 15.66
C GLY A 179 -10.89 14.30 14.62
N CYS A 180 -10.11 13.25 14.37
CA CYS A 180 -10.50 12.16 13.49
C CYS A 180 -11.73 11.40 14.00
N ALA A 181 -11.78 11.08 15.30
CA ALA A 181 -12.92 10.40 15.91
C ALA A 181 -14.20 11.25 15.85
N ALA A 182 -14.11 12.56 16.09
CA ALA A 182 -15.22 13.49 15.96
C ALA A 182 -15.71 13.56 14.50
N LEU A 183 -14.80 13.67 13.53
CA LEU A 183 -15.13 13.69 12.10
C LEU A 183 -15.82 12.38 11.67
N PHE A 184 -15.28 11.21 12.03
CA PHE A 184 -15.89 9.93 11.68
C PHE A 184 -17.26 9.74 12.33
N THR A 185 -17.39 10.16 13.59
CA THR A 185 -18.66 10.14 14.31
C THR A 185 -19.67 11.06 13.64
N PHE A 186 -19.27 12.26 13.24
CA PHE A 186 -20.11 13.22 12.52
C PHE A 186 -20.57 12.68 11.16
N ILE A 187 -19.65 12.10 10.37
CA ILE A 187 -19.96 11.44 9.09
C ILE A 187 -20.85 10.20 9.29
N ARG A 188 -20.76 9.51 10.42
CA ARG A 188 -21.61 8.35 10.73
C ARG A 188 -23.01 8.76 11.20
N PHE A 189 -23.13 9.84 11.96
CA PHE A 189 -24.43 10.34 12.43
C PHE A 189 -25.21 11.05 11.32
N ILE A 190 -24.52 11.71 10.40
CA ILE A 190 -25.10 12.12 9.13
C ILE A 190 -25.03 10.90 8.22
N ASP A 191 -26.02 10.01 8.28
CA ASP A 191 -26.21 8.95 7.28
C ASP A 191 -26.30 9.65 5.91
N ILE A 192 -25.17 9.92 5.25
CA ILE A 192 -25.12 10.57 3.93
C ILE A 192 -25.97 9.73 2.97
N SER A 193 -26.01 8.40 3.13
CA SER A 193 -26.91 7.54 2.38
C SER A 193 -28.40 7.82 2.60
N LYS A 194 -28.84 8.13 3.83
CA LYS A 194 -30.25 8.50 4.10
C LYS A 194 -30.56 9.94 3.77
N PHE A 195 -29.64 10.88 3.98
CA PHE A 195 -29.84 12.29 3.66
C PHE A 195 -29.83 12.51 2.15
N LEU A 196 -28.88 11.91 1.43
CA LEU A 196 -28.86 11.91 -0.03
C LEU A 196 -30.08 11.15 -0.58
N GLY A 197 -30.44 10.00 0.02
CA GLY A 197 -31.66 9.26 -0.33
C GLY A 197 -32.95 10.07 -0.12
N LYS A 198 -33.07 10.82 0.99
CA LYS A 198 -34.20 11.72 1.26
C LYS A 198 -34.25 12.91 0.33
N LEU A 199 -33.11 13.57 0.10
CA LEU A 199 -33.04 14.78 -0.74
C LEU A 199 -33.31 14.45 -2.21
N ILE A 200 -32.92 13.25 -2.65
CA ILE A 200 -33.27 12.69 -3.96
C ILE A 200 -34.75 12.31 -4.06
N MET A 201 -35.33 11.66 -3.04
CA MET A 201 -36.76 11.29 -3.02
C MET A 201 -37.69 12.50 -2.86
N GLU A 202 -37.31 13.53 -2.09
CA GLU A 202 -38.08 14.77 -1.94
C GLU A 202 -38.05 15.66 -3.19
N THR A 203 -37.05 15.52 -4.07
CA THR A 203 -37.02 16.19 -5.39
C THR A 203 -37.61 15.34 -6.52
N GLY A 204 -38.20 14.18 -6.20
CA GLY A 204 -38.85 13.30 -7.17
C GLY A 204 -40.25 13.78 -7.57
N ILE A 205 -40.28 14.68 -8.56
CA ILE A 205 -41.33 14.72 -9.60
C ILE A 205 -40.76 14.01 -10.83
#